data_AF-A0ABD0AP98-F1
#
_entry.id   AF-A0ABD0AP98-F1
#
_cell.length_a   1.000
_cell.length_b   1.000
_cell.length_c   1.000
_cell.angle_alpha   90.00
_cell.angle_beta   90.00
_cell.angle_gamma   90.00
#
_symmetry.space_group_name_H-M   'P 1'
#
loop_
_entity.id
_entity.type
_entity.pdbx_description
1 polymer ?
#
loop_
_entity_poly.entity_id
_entity_poly.type
_entity_poly.pdbx_seq_one_letter_code
_entity_poly.pdbx_strand_id
1 'polypeptide(L)'
;MADEVKTSGVDLEKAPLDQVMQELGADAKTGLSASEAQARLQKYGANALEEKEESFTHKLVHAFMGPIEYMIEAAAIISAIIGHWDDFIIGTTSLSSCYC
;
A
#
# COMPACT_ATOMS: atom_id res chain seq x y z
N MET A 1 -4.81 -5.95 -4.75
CA MET A 1 -5.94 -6.79 -5.19
C MET A 1 -7.12 -6.48 -4.27
N ALA A 2 -8.20 -5.93 -4.81
CA ALA A 2 -9.43 -5.67 -4.05
C ALA A 2 -10.18 -6.99 -3.88
N ASP A 3 -10.47 -7.36 -2.64
CA ASP A 3 -11.27 -8.54 -2.31
C ASP A 3 -12.73 -8.29 -2.73
N GLU A 4 -13.21 -9.12 -3.64
CA GLU A 4 -14.57 -9.11 -4.13
C GLU A 4 -15.48 -9.67 -3.04
N VAL A 5 -15.94 -8.80 -2.12
CA VAL A 5 -17.02 -9.14 -1.20
C VAL A 5 -18.29 -9.34 -2.02
N LYS A 6 -18.59 -10.59 -2.37
CA LYS A 6 -19.86 -11.00 -2.97
C LYS A 6 -20.99 -10.82 -1.96
N THR A 7 -21.44 -9.59 -1.77
CA THR A 7 -22.78 -9.31 -1.24
C THR A 7 -23.79 -9.51 -2.35
N SER A 8 -24.85 -10.21 -1.99
CA SER A 8 -25.89 -10.79 -2.83
C SER A 8 -26.66 -9.76 -3.67
N GLY A 9 -26.12 -9.32 -4.81
CA GLY A 9 -26.87 -8.64 -5.88
C GLY A 9 -27.48 -7.27 -5.54
N VAL A 10 -27.41 -6.81 -4.30
CA VAL A 10 -27.90 -5.53 -3.83
C VAL A 10 -26.72 -4.58 -3.64
N ASP A 11 -26.79 -3.43 -4.31
CA ASP A 11 -25.85 -2.34 -4.16
C ASP A 11 -26.10 -1.63 -2.82
N LEU A 12 -25.31 -1.98 -1.80
CA LEU A 12 -25.44 -1.46 -0.43
C LEU A 12 -25.32 0.07 -0.34
N GLU A 13 -24.68 0.72 -1.33
CA GLU A 13 -24.53 2.18 -1.36
C GLU A 13 -25.82 2.88 -1.83
N LYS A 14 -26.59 2.24 -2.72
CA LYS A 14 -27.78 2.82 -3.34
C LYS A 14 -29.10 2.28 -2.80
N ALA A 15 -29.08 1.19 -2.06
CA ALA A 15 -30.28 0.55 -1.53
C ALA A 15 -30.89 1.35 -0.36
N PRO A 16 -32.23 1.32 -0.20
CA PRO A 16 -32.87 1.94 0.95
C PRO A 16 -32.47 1.24 2.24
N LEU A 17 -32.36 2.01 3.33
CA LEU A 17 -31.86 1.55 4.63
C LEU A 17 -32.57 0.29 5.15
N ASP A 18 -33.88 0.19 4.92
CA ASP A 18 -34.68 -0.96 5.35
C ASP A 18 -34.26 -2.27 4.66
N GLN A 19 -33.90 -2.21 3.37
CA GLN A 19 -33.41 -3.36 2.61
C GLN A 19 -32.00 -3.76 3.05
N VAL A 20 -31.14 -2.76 3.28
CA VAL A 20 -29.77 -2.99 3.78
C VAL A 20 -29.80 -3.63 5.17
N MET A 21 -30.66 -3.15 6.07
CA MET A 21 -30.80 -3.70 7.42
C MET A 21 -31.36 -5.12 7.41
N GLN A 22 -32.32 -5.41 6.51
CA GLN A 22 -32.86 -6.75 6.32
C GLN A 22 -31.82 -7.72 5.77
N GLU A 23 -30.99 -7.29 4.82
CA GLU A 23 -29.94 -8.12 4.23
C GLU A 23 -28.77 -8.35 5.19
N LEU A 24 -28.39 -7.34 5.99
CA LEU A 24 -27.38 -7.47 7.04
C LEU A 24 -27.91 -8.17 8.30
N GLY A 25 -29.22 -8.45 8.38
CA GLY A 25 -29.88 -9.04 9.54
C GLY A 25 -29.62 -8.25 10.81
N ALA A 26 -29.71 -6.92 10.74
CA ALA A 26 -29.44 -6.01 11.84
C ALA A 26 -30.66 -5.12 12.12
N ASP A 27 -30.90 -4.78 13.38
CA ASP A 27 -31.99 -3.87 13.73
C ASP A 27 -31.53 -2.41 13.59
N ALA A 28 -32.37 -1.58 12.95
CA ALA A 28 -32.03 -0.18 12.67
C ALA A 28 -31.98 0.72 13.93
N LYS A 29 -32.60 0.31 15.03
CA LYS A 29 -32.69 1.09 16.27
C LYS A 29 -31.76 0.60 17.36
N THR A 30 -31.57 -0.71 17.44
CA THR A 30 -30.84 -1.39 18.52
C THR A 30 -29.55 -2.05 18.05
N GLY A 31 -29.34 -2.17 16.73
CA GLY A 31 -28.15 -2.78 16.14
C GLY A 31 -28.16 -4.30 16.23
N LEU A 32 -26.97 -4.91 16.37
CA LEU A 32 -26.83 -6.35 16.60
C LEU A 32 -26.90 -6.66 18.10
N SER A 33 -27.46 -7.81 18.45
CA SER A 33 -27.33 -8.33 19.81
C SER A 33 -25.89 -8.74 20.12
N ALA A 34 -25.50 -8.72 21.40
CA ALA A 34 -24.15 -9.12 21.84
C ALA A 34 -23.82 -10.58 21.44
N SER A 35 -24.81 -11.48 21.48
CA SER A 35 -24.68 -12.86 21.04
C SER A 35 -24.42 -12.98 19.53
N GLU A 36 -25.11 -12.19 18.70
CA GLU A 36 -24.91 -12.20 17.25
C GLU A 36 -23.58 -11.56 16.88
N ALA A 37 -23.21 -10.47 17.55
CA ALA A 37 -21.90 -9.85 17.37
C ALA A 37 -20.77 -10.84 17.68
N GLN A 38 -20.88 -11.61 18.77
CA GLN A 38 -19.88 -12.63 19.12
C GLN A 38 -19.85 -13.78 18.12
N ALA A 39 -21.02 -14.25 17.65
CA ALA A 39 -21.10 -15.28 16.62
C ALA A 39 -20.48 -14.80 15.29
N ARG A 40 -20.72 -13.55 14.90
CA ARG A 40 -20.09 -12.94 13.71
C ARG A 40 -18.59 -12.77 13.89
N LEU A 41 -18.12 -12.37 15.07
CA LEU A 41 -16.69 -12.24 15.35
C LEU A 41 -15.97 -13.59 15.26
N GLN A 42 -16.59 -14.68 15.70
CA GLN A 42 -16.04 -16.03 15.53
C GLN A 42 -16.05 -16.49 14.06
N LYS A 43 -17.07 -16.09 13.29
CA LYS A 43 -17.24 -16.50 11.88
C LYS A 43 -16.36 -15.71 10.91
N TYR A 44 -16.27 -14.40 11.06
CA TYR A 44 -15.58 -13.49 10.14
C TYR A 44 -14.18 -13.09 10.63
N GLY A 45 -13.87 -13.35 11.90
CA GLY A 45 -12.62 -12.92 12.52
C GLY A 45 -12.65 -11.47 12.98
N ALA A 46 -11.56 -11.02 13.59
CA ALA A 46 -11.39 -9.62 13.98
C ALA A 46 -11.25 -8.75 12.72
N ASN A 47 -12.01 -7.64 12.66
CA ASN A 47 -11.87 -6.63 11.62
C ASN A 47 -10.65 -5.74 11.89
N ALA A 48 -9.47 -6.35 11.93
CA ALA A 48 -8.19 -5.67 12.01
C ALA A 48 -7.41 -6.02 10.75
N LEU A 49 -7.04 -4.99 9.98
CA LEU A 49 -6.07 -5.15 8.91
C LEU A 49 -4.75 -5.50 9.58
N GLU A 50 -4.22 -6.67 9.27
CA GLU A 50 -2.94 -7.12 9.79
C GLU A 50 -1.86 -6.20 9.22
N GLU A 51 -1.48 -5.19 10.00
CA GLU A 51 -0.33 -4.34 9.71
C GLU A 51 0.90 -5.25 9.77
N LYS A 52 1.30 -5.76 8.61
CA LYS A 52 2.64 -6.29 8.44
C LYS A 52 3.58 -5.13 8.68
N GLU A 53 4.09 -5.05 9.90
CA GLU A 53 5.24 -4.23 10.22
C GLU A 53 6.42 -4.75 9.40
N GLU A 54 6.56 -4.22 8.18
CA GLU A 54 7.81 -4.37 7.47
C GLU A 54 8.88 -3.67 8.29
N SER A 55 9.85 -4.46 8.76
CA SER A 55 10.99 -3.98 9.52
C SER A 55 11.61 -2.75 8.84
N PHE A 56 12.04 -1.78 9.64
CA PHE A 56 12.68 -0.55 9.15
C PHE A 56 13.84 -0.84 8.16
N THR A 57 14.60 -1.90 8.42
CA THR A 57 15.67 -2.40 7.54
C THR A 57 15.16 -2.89 6.18
N HIS A 58 14.00 -3.55 6.11
CA HIS A 58 13.39 -3.96 4.85
C HIS A 58 12.94 -2.75 4.03
N LYS A 59 12.36 -1.74 4.68
CA LYS A 59 11.96 -0.48 4.02
C LYS A 59 13.17 0.29 3.47
N LEU A 60 14.28 0.33 4.21
CA LEU A 60 15.52 0.95 3.71
C LEU A 60 16.08 0.21 2.50
N VAL A 61 16.25 -1.12 2.58
CA VAL A 61 16.79 -1.89 1.44
C VAL A 61 15.87 -1.79 0.23
N HIS A 62 14.55 -1.89 0.41
CA HIS A 62 13.60 -1.74 -0.69
C HIS A 62 13.60 -0.32 -1.29
N ALA A 63 13.81 0.71 -0.47
CA ALA A 63 13.93 2.09 -0.95
C ALA A 63 15.23 2.33 -1.75
N PHE A 64 16.34 1.68 -1.40
CA PHE A 64 17.62 1.83 -2.12
C PHE A 64 17.80 0.84 -3.29
N MET A 65 16.99 -0.22 -3.34
CA MET A 65 16.98 -1.21 -4.43
C MET A 65 15.82 -0.96 -5.39
N GLY A 66 15.41 0.29 -5.52
CA GLY A 66 14.36 0.70 -6.43
C GLY A 66 14.86 0.75 -7.88
N PRO A 67 13.95 0.73 -8.86
CA PRO A 67 14.29 0.91 -10.28
C PRO A 67 14.99 2.26 -10.55
N ILE A 68 14.80 3.26 -9.67
CA ILE A 68 15.33 4.62 -9.83
C ILE A 68 16.85 4.62 -9.62
N GLU A 69 17.34 3.94 -8.59
CA GLU A 69 18.77 3.85 -8.26
C GLU A 69 19.54 3.10 -9.36
N TYR A 70 18.96 2.02 -9.90
CA TYR A 70 19.51 1.30 -11.04
C TYR A 70 19.60 2.17 -12.31
N MET A 71 18.67 3.10 -12.54
CA MET A 71 18.76 4.01 -13.67
C MET A 71 19.93 4.99 -13.55
N ILE A 72 20.27 5.42 -12.33
CA ILE A 72 21.40 6.34 -12.08
C ILE A 72 22.72 5.63 -12.37
N GLU A 73 22.88 4.38 -11.92
CA GLU A 73 24.07 3.59 -12.20
C GLU A 73 24.21 3.29 -13.71
N ALA A 74 23.10 2.97 -14.39
CA ALA A 74 23.10 2.74 -15.83
C ALA A 74 23.50 4.00 -16.62
N ALA A 75 22.99 5.17 -16.25
CA ALA A 75 23.38 6.44 -16.87
C ALA A 75 24.88 6.73 -16.66
N ALA A 76 25.42 6.48 -15.46
CA ALA A 76 26.84 6.64 -15.18
C ALA A 76 27.73 5.69 -16.02
N ILE A 77 27.33 4.43 -16.16
CA ILE A 77 28.03 3.44 -16.99
C ILE A 77 28.00 3.86 -18.46
N ILE A 78 26.85 4.32 -18.97
CA ILE A 78 26.72 4.79 -20.35
C ILE A 78 27.60 6.02 -20.59
N SER A 79 27.62 6.99 -19.67
CA SER A 79 28.51 8.16 -19.75
C SER A 79 30.00 7.78 -19.74
N ALA A 80 30.38 6.78 -18.92
CA ALA A 80 31.74 6.26 -18.86
C ALA A 80 32.15 5.54 -20.16
N ILE A 81 31.23 4.80 -20.80
CA ILE A 81 31.46 4.11 -22.07
C ILE A 81 31.56 5.09 -23.24
N ILE A 82 30.76 6.15 -23.26
CA ILE A 82 30.76 7.15 -24.35
C ILE A 82 31.98 8.08 -24.25
N GLY A 83 32.66 8.14 -23.10
CA GLY A 83 33.94 8.85 -22.96
C GLY A 83 33.81 10.37 -22.93
N HIS A 84 32.64 10.91 -22.55
CA HIS A 84 32.47 12.33 -22.23
C HIS A 84 33.03 12.62 -20.83
N TRP A 85 34.35 12.72 -20.73
CA TRP A 85 35.04 13.07 -19.49
C TRP A 85 34.63 14.44 -18.93
N ASP A 86 34.11 15.33 -19.77
CA ASP A 86 33.61 16.65 -19.37
C ASP A 86 32.39 16.57 -18.42
N ASP A 87 31.43 15.66 -18.68
CA ASP A 87 30.25 15.46 -17.81
C ASP A 87 30.62 14.73 -16.51
N PHE A 88 31.60 13.82 -16.56
CA PHE A 88 32.10 13.11 -15.38
C PHE A 88 32.85 14.07 -14.42
N ILE A 89 33.67 14.99 -14.96
CA ILE A 89 34.40 15.98 -14.15
C ILE A 89 33.43 17.01 -13.55
N ILE A 90 32.41 17.46 -14.29
CA ILE A 90 31.40 18.40 -13.77
C ILE A 90 30.57 17.73 -12.66
N GLY A 91 30.13 16.48 -12.88
CA GLY A 91 29.35 15.73 -11.89
C GLY A 91 30.13 15.45 -10.60
N THR A 92 31.38 15.04 -10.70
CA THR A 92 32.25 14.77 -9.54
C THR A 92 32.67 16.04 -8.79
N THR A 93 32.94 17.14 -9.51
CA THR A 93 33.29 18.44 -8.91
C THR A 93 32.11 19.07 -8.18
N SER A 94 30.90 18.97 -8.74
CA SER A 94 29.67 19.49 -8.12
C SER A 94 29.32 18.73 -6.84
N LEU A 95 29.44 17.39 -6.84
CA LEU A 95 29.24 16.59 -5.62
C LEU A 95 30.28 16.88 -4.53
N SER A 96 31.55 17.09 -4.91
CA SER A 96 32.63 17.43 -3.97
C SER A 96 32.41 18.80 -3.30
N SER A 97 31.83 19.77 -4.02
CA SER A 97 31.48 21.09 -3.47
C SER A 97 30.27 21.07 -2.55
N CYS A 98 29.39 20.07 -2.62
CA CYS A 98 28.27 19.90 -1.69
C CYS A 98 28.63 19.03 -0.48
N TYR A 99 29.78 18.36 -0.49
CA TYR A 99 30.29 17.52 0.60
C TYR A 99 31.31 18.24 1.51
N CYS A 100 31.47 19.57 1.37
CA CYS A 100 32.30 20.42 2.22
C CYS A 100 31.47 21.54 2.85
#